data_AF-A0A8R1EUT6-F1
#
_entry.id   AF-A0A8R1EUT6-F1
#
_cell.length_a   1.000
_cell.length_b   1.000
_cell.length_c   1.000
_cell.angle_alpha   90.00
_cell.angle_beta   90.00
_cell.angle_gamma   90.00
#
_symmetry.space_group_name_H-M   'P 1'
#
loop_
_entity.id
_entity.type
_entity.pdbx_description
1 polymer ?
#
loop_
_entity_poly.entity_id
_entity_poly.type
_entity_poly.pdbx_seq_one_letter_code
_entity_poly.pdbx_strand_id
1 'polypeptide(L)'
;MDDCKRIMPSVISLWPRGAILLFMRARFLLVSGDIETAIRYFNLSIESQDVYKQFHHGCYWELLFAHSYQRRWAHAANYARLLMKESKWSRCVYTYLLCIFFAADETVEESKRNETIGVLAAKVDGLRMRIAGKSIPVEKYCGRKAKRFATTNSLLFAHYEFIYFWNGFDIFGKNSRMVRGVLDDLDRVWEMRKSEADIDDYCLYYFLKGVSLRHLGLHAQAEECLKIVLDRLVMSLIGNCRSRTFVKANAPYRKWSEFLEWCSAKFS
;
A
#
# COMPACT_ATOMS: atom_id res chain seq x y z
N MET A 1 8.03 4.63 -21.23
CA MET A 1 9.26 4.78 -20.42
C MET A 1 10.39 5.40 -21.24
N ASP A 2 10.51 5.04 -22.52
CA ASP A 2 11.60 5.51 -23.38
C ASP A 2 11.52 7.00 -23.72
N ASP A 3 10.31 7.55 -23.88
CA ASP A 3 10.14 9.00 -24.02
C ASP A 3 10.62 9.78 -22.79
N CYS A 4 10.35 9.29 -21.58
CA CYS A 4 10.88 9.92 -20.36
C CYS A 4 12.41 9.90 -20.35
N LYS A 5 13.04 8.76 -20.70
CA LYS A 5 14.51 8.66 -20.78
C LYS A 5 15.11 9.66 -21.78
N ARG A 6 14.41 9.90 -22.89
CA ARG A 6 14.83 10.83 -23.95
C ARG A 6 14.68 12.29 -23.54
N ILE A 7 13.58 12.66 -22.89
CA ILE A 7 13.25 14.07 -22.57
C ILE A 7 13.88 14.55 -21.27
N MET A 8 14.00 13.67 -20.27
CA MET A 8 14.42 14.06 -18.93
C MET A 8 15.80 14.76 -18.87
N PRO A 9 16.85 14.33 -19.61
CA PRO A 9 18.15 14.99 -19.55
C PRO A 9 18.13 16.46 -19.98
N SER A 10 17.43 16.79 -21.07
CA SER A 10 17.35 18.17 -21.56
C SER A 10 16.57 19.06 -20.60
N VAL A 11 15.42 18.58 -20.10
CA VAL A 11 14.59 19.36 -19.17
C VAL A 11 15.28 19.57 -17.82
N ILE A 12 16.01 18.56 -17.31
CA ILE A 12 16.81 18.71 -16.07
C ILE A 12 17.92 19.75 -16.24
N SER A 13 18.57 19.83 -17.40
CA SER A 13 19.63 20.82 -17.62
C SER A 13 19.14 22.27 -17.54
N LEU A 14 17.89 22.51 -17.97
CA LEU A 14 17.27 23.83 -17.94
C LEU A 14 16.85 24.25 -16.52
N TRP A 15 16.36 23.31 -15.71
CA TRP A 15 15.85 23.58 -14.36
C TRP A 15 16.32 22.52 -13.36
N PRO A 16 17.62 22.50 -13.02
CA PRO A 16 18.21 21.42 -12.22
C PRO A 16 17.69 21.35 -10.78
N ARG A 17 17.10 22.44 -10.27
CA ARG A 17 16.51 22.54 -8.93
C ARG A 17 14.99 22.72 -8.94
N GLY A 18 14.33 22.51 -10.09
CA GLY A 18 12.88 22.64 -10.16
C GLY A 18 12.17 21.54 -9.36
N ALA A 19 11.37 21.92 -8.36
CA ALA A 19 10.68 20.97 -7.48
C ALA A 19 9.92 19.87 -8.24
N ILE A 20 9.11 20.26 -9.22
CA ILE A 20 8.33 19.33 -10.05
C ILE A 20 9.25 18.38 -10.82
N LEU A 21 10.37 18.86 -11.37
CA LEU A 21 11.29 18.02 -12.14
C LEU A 21 12.07 17.06 -11.26
N LEU A 22 12.47 17.49 -10.07
CA LEU A 22 13.08 16.63 -9.07
C LEU A 22 12.12 15.52 -8.65
N PHE A 23 10.84 15.85 -8.39
CA PHE A 23 9.78 14.88 -8.13
C PHE A 23 9.59 13.90 -9.29
N MET A 24 9.48 14.38 -10.53
CA MET A 24 9.28 13.52 -11.71
C MET A 24 10.50 12.62 -11.95
N ARG A 25 11.72 13.13 -11.73
CA ARG A 25 12.94 12.33 -11.76
C ARG A 25 12.93 11.24 -10.69
N ALA A 26 12.54 11.57 -9.47
CA ALA A 26 12.42 10.61 -8.37
C ALA A 26 11.40 9.51 -8.70
N ARG A 27 10.21 9.87 -9.21
CA ARG A 27 9.19 8.91 -9.67
C ARG A 27 9.70 8.00 -10.78
N PHE A 28 10.41 8.56 -11.76
CA PHE A 28 11.00 7.78 -12.84
C PHE A 28 12.00 6.74 -12.32
N LEU A 29 12.88 7.14 -11.39
CA LEU A 29 13.84 6.25 -10.75
C LEU A 29 13.14 5.16 -9.93
N LEU A 30 12.11 5.53 -9.17
CA LEU A 30 11.35 4.60 -8.34
C LEU A 30 10.71 3.50 -9.18
N VAL A 31 9.99 3.85 -10.25
CA VAL A 31 9.36 2.89 -11.18
C VAL A 31 10.40 2.10 -11.99
N SER A 32 11.61 2.63 -12.14
CA SER A 32 12.74 1.90 -12.75
C SER A 32 13.42 0.92 -11.78
N GLY A 33 13.05 0.93 -10.50
CA GLY A 33 13.60 0.05 -9.46
C GLY A 33 14.78 0.63 -8.67
N ASP A 34 15.21 1.86 -8.96
CA ASP A 34 16.28 2.55 -8.22
C ASP A 34 15.68 3.37 -7.06
N ILE A 35 15.29 2.65 -6.01
CA ILE A 35 14.51 3.18 -4.89
C ILE A 35 15.35 4.13 -4.02
N GLU A 36 16.61 3.80 -3.73
CA GLU A 36 17.47 4.65 -2.88
C GLU A 36 17.74 6.00 -3.55
N THR A 37 18.04 5.99 -4.85
CA THR A 37 18.24 7.25 -5.59
C THR A 37 16.94 8.03 -5.71
N ALA A 38 15.80 7.35 -5.86
CA ALA A 38 14.49 8.00 -5.85
C ALA A 38 14.22 8.73 -4.51
N ILE A 39 14.48 8.07 -3.37
CA ILE A 39 14.34 8.67 -2.04
C ILE A 39 15.16 9.96 -1.95
N ARG A 40 16.42 9.93 -2.40
CA ARG A 40 17.30 11.13 -2.43
C ARG A 40 16.67 12.26 -3.25
N TYR A 41 16.13 11.99 -4.44
CA TYR A 41 15.52 13.02 -5.27
C TYR A 41 14.17 13.54 -4.75
N PHE A 42 13.38 12.71 -4.05
CA PHE A 42 12.19 13.20 -3.35
C PHE A 42 12.56 14.19 -2.24
N ASN A 43 13.62 13.91 -1.47
CA ASN A 43 14.10 14.85 -0.44
C ASN A 43 14.64 16.15 -1.06
N LEU A 44 15.45 16.06 -2.13
CA LEU A 44 15.88 17.26 -2.88
C LEU A 44 14.70 18.08 -3.43
N SER A 45 13.64 17.41 -3.89
CA SER A 45 12.40 18.04 -4.35
C SER A 45 11.72 18.82 -3.21
N ILE A 46 11.63 18.23 -2.01
CA ILE A 46 11.09 18.90 -0.81
C ILE A 46 11.95 20.13 -0.45
N GLU A 47 13.28 19.97 -0.39
CA GLU A 47 14.24 21.02 -0.02
C GLU A 47 14.30 22.18 -1.03
N SER A 48 13.87 21.96 -2.27
CA SER A 48 13.97 22.97 -3.33
C SER A 48 13.00 24.15 -3.17
N GLN A 49 11.96 24.02 -2.34
CA GLN A 49 10.95 25.06 -2.14
C GLN A 49 10.24 24.90 -0.79
N ASP A 50 9.80 26.01 -0.19
CA ASP A 50 9.00 25.98 1.05
C ASP A 50 7.66 26.72 0.96
N VAL A 51 7.30 27.19 -0.25
CA VAL A 51 6.12 28.03 -0.50
C VAL A 51 4.84 27.19 -0.57
N TYR A 52 4.90 26.00 -1.18
CA TYR A 52 3.74 25.15 -1.41
C TYR A 52 3.86 23.81 -0.69
N LYS A 53 3.49 23.81 0.60
CA LYS A 53 3.58 22.65 1.50
C LYS A 53 2.76 21.44 1.02
N GLN A 54 1.64 21.68 0.33
CA GLN A 54 0.80 20.60 -0.19
C GLN A 54 1.52 19.75 -1.23
N PHE A 55 2.49 20.34 -1.96
CA PHE A 55 3.34 19.57 -2.87
C PHE A 55 4.31 18.64 -2.12
N HIS A 56 4.79 19.05 -0.94
CA HIS A 56 5.59 18.17 -0.07
C HIS A 56 4.80 16.93 0.36
N HIS A 57 3.48 17.04 0.56
CA HIS A 57 2.65 15.89 0.89
C HIS A 57 2.68 14.81 -0.22
N GLY A 58 2.74 15.23 -1.49
CA GLY A 58 2.95 14.30 -2.61
C GLY A 58 4.30 13.57 -2.51
N CYS A 59 5.36 14.29 -2.13
CA CYS A 59 6.68 13.69 -1.90
C CYS A 59 6.67 12.73 -0.69
N TYR A 60 6.01 13.11 0.41
CA TYR A 60 5.88 12.26 1.61
C TYR A 60 5.11 10.98 1.32
N TRP A 61 4.08 11.04 0.48
CA TRP A 61 3.35 9.86 0.02
C TRP A 61 4.27 8.88 -0.71
N GLU A 62 5.09 9.40 -1.64
CA GLU A 62 6.04 8.58 -2.40
C GLU A 62 7.16 8.01 -1.50
N LEU A 63 7.68 8.81 -0.57
CA LEU A 63 8.69 8.38 0.40
C LEU A 63 8.16 7.28 1.33
N LEU A 64 6.91 7.40 1.80
CA LEU A 64 6.23 6.37 2.58
C LEU A 64 6.27 5.01 1.87
N PHE A 65 5.93 4.98 0.58
CA PHE A 65 5.96 3.75 -0.21
C PHE A 65 7.37 3.27 -0.54
N ALA A 66 8.28 4.19 -0.89
CA ALA A 66 9.67 3.83 -1.15
C ALA A 66 10.30 3.11 0.06
N HIS A 67 10.07 3.61 1.27
CA HIS A 67 10.51 2.95 2.50
C HIS A 67 9.77 1.64 2.78
N SER A 68 8.47 1.55 2.51
CA SER A 68 7.69 0.33 2.73
C SER A 68 8.09 -0.80 1.79
N TYR A 69 8.47 -0.51 0.55
CA TYR A 69 9.02 -1.51 -0.39
C TYR A 69 10.32 -2.12 0.16
N GLN A 70 11.14 -1.31 0.83
CA GLN A 70 12.37 -1.75 1.47
C GLN A 70 12.17 -2.35 2.86
N ARG A 71 10.90 -2.51 3.29
CA ARG A 71 10.52 -3.03 4.61
C ARG A 71 11.06 -2.20 5.78
N ARG A 72 11.28 -0.89 5.55
CA ARG A 72 11.69 0.09 6.57
C ARG A 72 10.46 0.67 7.26
N TRP A 73 9.75 -0.15 8.02
CA TRP A 73 8.41 0.16 8.57
C TRP A 73 8.38 1.43 9.43
N ALA A 74 9.35 1.62 10.33
CA ALA A 74 9.47 2.83 11.14
C ALA A 74 9.56 4.12 10.29
N HIS A 75 10.30 4.08 9.17
CA HIS A 75 10.44 5.24 8.28
C HIS A 75 9.12 5.52 7.53
N ALA A 76 8.47 4.47 7.02
CA ALA A 76 7.16 4.59 6.38
C ALA A 76 6.09 5.13 7.36
N ALA A 77 6.09 4.66 8.61
CA ALA A 77 5.24 5.14 9.68
C ALA A 77 5.48 6.63 9.99
N ASN A 78 6.73 7.11 9.98
CA ASN A 78 7.03 8.53 10.19
C ASN A 78 6.37 9.42 9.12
N TYR A 79 6.45 9.04 7.84
CA TYR A 79 5.78 9.79 6.77
C TYR A 79 4.25 9.67 6.84
N ALA A 80 3.71 8.51 7.21
CA ALA A 80 2.27 8.34 7.45
C ALA A 80 1.77 9.26 8.57
N ARG A 81 2.53 9.36 9.66
CA ARG A 81 2.24 10.27 10.79
C ARG A 81 2.32 11.74 10.36
N LEU A 82 3.32 12.10 9.57
CA LEU A 82 3.48 13.46 9.05
C LEU A 82 2.28 13.86 8.19
N LEU A 83 1.92 13.01 7.23
CA LEU A 83 0.73 13.19 6.38
C LEU A 83 -0.57 13.26 7.20
N MET A 84 -0.74 12.40 8.20
CA MET A 84 -1.90 12.42 9.09
C MET A 84 -2.04 13.75 9.86
N LYS A 85 -0.91 14.38 10.22
CA LYS A 85 -0.85 15.64 10.97
C LYS A 85 -1.05 16.87 10.07
N GLU A 86 -0.41 16.89 8.91
CA GLU A 86 -0.30 18.10 8.08
C GLU A 86 -1.32 18.14 6.94
N SER A 87 -1.70 16.98 6.40
CA SER A 87 -2.54 16.90 5.22
C SER A 87 -4.03 16.90 5.57
N LYS A 88 -4.79 17.73 4.86
CA LYS A 88 -6.26 17.73 4.89
C LYS A 88 -6.85 16.61 4.02
N TRP A 89 -6.03 15.95 3.20
CA TRP A 89 -6.48 14.91 2.28
C TRP A 89 -6.45 13.55 2.95
N SER A 90 -7.61 12.89 3.10
CA SER A 90 -7.71 11.49 3.49
C SER A 90 -6.93 11.09 4.75
N ARG A 91 -7.14 11.82 5.86
CA ARG A 91 -6.60 11.46 7.18
C ARG A 91 -6.93 10.02 7.58
N CYS A 92 -8.09 9.52 7.15
CA CYS A 92 -8.49 8.12 7.29
C CYS A 92 -7.42 7.15 6.74
N VAL A 93 -6.94 7.37 5.52
CA VAL A 93 -5.92 6.51 4.88
C VAL A 93 -4.59 6.61 5.62
N TYR A 94 -4.14 7.81 5.98
CA TYR A 94 -2.87 7.96 6.67
C TYR A 94 -2.87 7.35 8.08
N THR A 95 -3.99 7.47 8.81
CA THR A 95 -4.17 6.79 10.11
C THR A 95 -4.16 5.27 9.94
N TYR A 96 -4.78 4.74 8.89
CA TYR A 96 -4.74 3.31 8.60
C TYR A 96 -3.34 2.84 8.19
N LEU A 97 -2.64 3.58 7.34
CA LEU A 97 -1.24 3.28 6.96
C LEU A 97 -0.32 3.29 8.17
N LEU A 98 -0.46 4.29 9.06
CA LEU A 98 0.28 4.34 10.31
C LEU A 98 0.01 3.09 11.16
N CYS A 99 -1.26 2.68 11.27
CA CYS A 99 -1.69 1.49 12.00
C CYS A 99 -1.03 0.22 11.47
N ILE A 100 -1.10 -0.04 10.16
CA ILE A 100 -0.56 -1.27 9.57
C ILE A 100 0.98 -1.30 9.53
N PHE A 101 1.64 -0.13 9.47
CA PHE A 101 3.11 -0.08 9.58
C PHE A 101 3.58 -0.32 11.02
N PHE A 102 2.86 0.19 12.03
CA PHE A 102 3.12 -0.22 13.41
C PHE A 102 2.91 -1.72 13.60
N ALA A 103 1.86 -2.30 13.02
CA ALA A 103 1.61 -3.74 13.07
C ALA A 103 2.72 -4.58 12.41
N ALA A 104 3.41 -4.04 11.40
CA ALA A 104 4.53 -4.70 10.72
C ALA A 104 5.87 -4.54 11.45
N ASP A 105 6.00 -3.55 12.34
CA ASP A 105 7.26 -3.20 12.96
C ASP A 105 7.54 -4.04 14.21
N GLU A 106 8.27 -5.14 14.01
CA GLU A 106 8.71 -6.04 15.07
C GLU A 106 9.78 -5.41 16.01
N THR A 107 10.36 -4.25 15.66
CA THR A 107 11.36 -3.58 16.51
C THR A 107 10.76 -2.84 17.70
N VAL A 108 9.45 -2.57 17.66
CA VAL A 108 8.70 -1.97 18.75
C VAL A 108 8.23 -3.07 19.70
N GLU A 109 8.39 -2.83 21.01
CA GLU A 109 7.91 -3.73 22.06
C GLU A 109 6.41 -4.00 21.91
N GLU A 110 6.02 -5.27 22.06
CA GLU A 110 4.72 -5.77 21.62
C GLU A 110 3.54 -5.10 22.33
N SER A 111 3.62 -4.87 23.65
CA SER A 111 2.52 -4.25 24.39
C SER A 111 2.26 -2.81 23.92
N LYS A 112 3.33 -2.00 23.78
CA LYS A 112 3.24 -0.63 23.23
C LYS A 112 2.74 -0.61 21.79
N ARG A 113 3.20 -1.57 20.97
CA ARG A 113 2.75 -1.73 19.59
C ARG A 113 1.26 -2.02 19.53
N ASN A 114 0.78 -2.98 20.32
CA ASN A 114 -0.63 -3.38 20.36
C ASN A 114 -1.54 -2.27 20.88
N GLU A 115 -1.12 -1.52 21.92
CA GLU A 115 -1.83 -0.34 22.39
C GLU A 115 -1.97 0.72 21.28
N THR A 116 -0.86 1.03 20.61
CA THR A 116 -0.83 2.01 19.52
C THR A 116 -1.75 1.62 18.37
N ILE A 117 -1.72 0.34 17.95
CA ILE A 117 -2.58 -0.20 16.90
C ILE A 117 -4.04 -0.09 17.30
N GLY A 118 -4.40 -0.45 18.53
CA GLY A 118 -5.77 -0.33 19.05
C GLY A 118 -6.30 1.10 18.97
N VAL A 119 -5.51 2.07 19.44
CA VAL A 119 -5.87 3.49 19.39
C VAL A 119 -6.01 4.01 17.96
N LEU A 120 -5.12 3.61 17.04
CA LEU A 120 -5.16 4.05 15.65
C LEU A 120 -6.35 3.42 14.90
N ALA A 121 -6.53 2.10 15.01
CA ALA A 121 -7.60 1.38 14.35
C ALA A 121 -8.99 1.91 14.73
N ALA A 122 -9.21 2.21 16.02
CA ALA A 122 -10.47 2.77 16.50
C ALA A 122 -10.83 4.12 15.86
N LYS A 123 -9.83 4.90 15.40
CA LYS A 123 -10.05 6.23 14.79
C LYS A 123 -10.38 6.18 13.31
N VAL A 124 -9.96 5.12 12.59
CA VAL A 124 -9.97 5.09 11.11
C VAL A 124 -11.37 5.34 10.54
N ASP A 125 -12.40 4.65 11.03
CA ASP A 125 -13.75 4.73 10.43
C ASP A 125 -14.42 6.10 10.64
N GLY A 126 -14.11 6.77 11.75
CA GLY A 126 -14.61 8.11 12.09
C GLY A 126 -13.94 9.24 11.31
N LEU A 127 -12.79 8.98 10.69
CA LEU A 127 -12.05 9.95 9.88
C LEU A 127 -12.46 9.96 8.40
N ARG A 128 -13.41 9.11 8.00
CA ARG A 128 -13.85 9.02 6.60
C ARG A 128 -14.57 10.30 6.18
N MET A 129 -14.21 10.79 5.01
CA MET A 129 -14.84 11.93 4.39
C MET A 129 -15.82 11.47 3.31
N ARG A 130 -16.78 12.35 3.00
CA ARG A 130 -17.63 12.21 1.82
C ARG A 130 -17.38 13.40 0.90
N ILE A 131 -17.31 13.13 -0.40
CA ILE A 131 -17.20 14.16 -1.43
C ILE A 131 -18.48 14.07 -2.26
N ALA A 132 -19.23 15.17 -2.34
CA ALA A 132 -20.55 15.22 -3.00
C ALA A 132 -21.48 14.08 -2.52
N GLY A 133 -21.51 13.84 -1.20
CA GLY A 133 -22.32 12.79 -0.58
C GLY A 133 -21.81 11.35 -0.75
N LYS A 134 -20.81 11.12 -1.60
CA LYS A 134 -20.23 9.78 -1.85
C LYS A 134 -18.99 9.54 -0.98
N SER A 135 -18.88 8.34 -0.41
CA SER A 135 -17.67 7.91 0.30
C SER A 135 -16.53 7.65 -0.66
N ILE A 136 -15.32 8.02 -0.26
CA ILE A 136 -14.10 7.72 -1.02
C ILE A 136 -13.83 6.21 -0.94
N PRO A 137 -13.68 5.49 -2.09
CA PRO A 137 -13.56 4.03 -2.08
C PRO A 137 -12.42 3.48 -1.22
N VAL A 138 -11.24 4.13 -1.25
CA VAL A 138 -10.08 3.70 -0.44
C VAL A 138 -10.30 3.92 1.06
N GLU A 139 -10.98 4.99 1.47
CA GLU A 139 -11.33 5.20 2.88
C GLU A 139 -12.36 4.18 3.36
N LYS A 140 -13.31 3.79 2.50
CA LYS A 140 -14.23 2.70 2.79
C LYS A 140 -13.49 1.37 2.97
N TYR A 141 -12.43 1.12 2.19
CA TYR A 141 -11.56 -0.04 2.37
C TYR A 141 -10.86 0.01 3.74
N CYS A 142 -10.21 1.13 4.07
CA CYS A 142 -9.50 1.31 5.34
C CYS A 142 -10.44 1.12 6.54
N GLY A 143 -11.63 1.74 6.52
CA GLY A 143 -12.64 1.58 7.56
C GLY A 143 -13.11 0.14 7.73
N ARG A 144 -13.30 -0.62 6.63
CA ARG A 144 -13.64 -2.06 6.72
C ARG A 144 -12.54 -2.88 7.36
N LYS A 145 -11.28 -2.64 7.00
CA LYS A 145 -10.12 -3.35 7.57
C LYS A 145 -9.94 -3.03 9.05
N ALA A 146 -10.06 -1.76 9.43
CA ALA A 146 -10.04 -1.36 10.84
C ALA A 146 -11.19 -1.96 11.66
N LYS A 147 -12.40 -2.04 11.09
CA LYS A 147 -13.54 -2.71 11.74
C LYS A 147 -13.31 -4.21 11.90
N ARG A 148 -12.73 -4.89 10.90
CA ARG A 148 -12.34 -6.31 11.00
C ARG A 148 -11.32 -6.51 12.11
N PHE A 149 -10.33 -5.63 12.23
CA PHE A 149 -9.36 -5.72 13.33
C PHE A 149 -10.05 -5.68 14.70
N ALA A 150 -11.07 -4.82 14.89
CA ALA A 150 -11.82 -4.77 16.15
C ALA A 150 -12.54 -6.09 16.50
N THR A 151 -12.87 -6.94 15.52
CA THR A 151 -13.57 -8.21 15.75
C THR A 151 -12.65 -9.42 15.77
N THR A 152 -11.54 -9.39 15.02
CA THR A 152 -10.63 -10.52 14.81
C THR A 152 -9.30 -10.36 15.54
N ASN A 153 -9.00 -9.14 15.99
CA ASN A 153 -7.68 -8.73 16.48
C ASN A 153 -6.53 -9.00 15.48
N SER A 154 -6.85 -9.12 14.18
CA SER A 154 -5.88 -9.46 13.14
C SER A 154 -5.71 -8.34 12.11
N LEU A 155 -4.44 -7.97 11.89
CA LEU A 155 -3.95 -7.16 10.77
C LEU A 155 -2.86 -7.92 9.99
N LEU A 156 -2.93 -9.26 10.01
CA LEU A 156 -1.92 -10.11 9.38
C LEU A 156 -1.74 -9.69 7.91
N PHE A 157 -0.50 -9.37 7.53
CA PHE A 157 -0.11 -8.95 6.18
C PHE A 157 -0.84 -7.72 5.60
N ALA A 158 -1.56 -6.94 6.42
CA ALA A 158 -2.33 -5.78 5.93
C ALA A 158 -1.45 -4.71 5.23
N HIS A 159 -0.18 -4.57 5.64
CA HIS A 159 0.79 -3.69 5.00
C HIS A 159 1.14 -4.16 3.58
N TYR A 160 1.38 -5.47 3.37
CA TYR A 160 1.63 -6.03 2.05
C TYR A 160 0.38 -6.03 1.18
N GLU A 161 -0.81 -6.26 1.76
CA GLU A 161 -2.08 -6.12 1.06
C GLU A 161 -2.28 -4.69 0.53
N PHE A 162 -1.99 -3.67 1.35
CA PHE A 162 -2.11 -2.28 0.91
C PHE A 162 -1.08 -1.93 -0.16
N ILE A 163 0.16 -2.42 -0.03
CA ILE A 163 1.21 -2.28 -1.03
C ILE A 163 0.77 -2.91 -2.35
N TYR A 164 0.18 -4.11 -2.33
CA TYR A 164 -0.39 -4.76 -3.51
C TYR A 164 -1.53 -3.95 -4.12
N PHE A 165 -2.47 -3.50 -3.29
CA PHE A 165 -3.60 -2.65 -3.71
C PHE A 165 -3.13 -1.36 -4.40
N TRP A 166 -1.97 -0.83 -4.01
CA TRP A 166 -1.35 0.36 -4.59
C TRP A 166 -0.34 0.06 -5.72
N ASN A 167 -0.41 -1.12 -6.33
CA ASN A 167 0.47 -1.58 -7.42
C ASN A 167 1.97 -1.57 -7.06
N GLY A 168 2.33 -1.67 -5.77
CA GLY A 168 3.71 -1.64 -5.33
C GLY A 168 4.54 -2.81 -5.87
N PHE A 169 3.93 -3.99 -6.02
CA PHE A 169 4.59 -5.16 -6.60
C PHE A 169 4.97 -4.96 -8.08
N ASP A 170 4.26 -4.12 -8.84
CA ASP A 170 4.67 -3.77 -10.21
C ASP A 170 5.91 -2.87 -10.25
N ILE A 171 6.18 -2.16 -9.14
CA ILE A 171 7.34 -1.27 -8.97
C ILE A 171 8.56 -2.05 -8.51
N PHE A 172 8.51 -2.68 -7.33
CA PHE A 172 9.67 -3.39 -6.78
C PHE A 172 9.79 -4.85 -7.23
N GLY A 173 8.77 -5.41 -7.89
CA GLY A 173 8.69 -6.84 -8.21
C GLY A 173 9.77 -7.35 -9.16
N LYS A 174 10.44 -6.47 -9.90
CA LYS A 174 11.62 -6.83 -10.71
C LYS A 174 12.88 -7.05 -9.89
N ASN A 175 12.92 -6.53 -8.65
CA ASN A 175 14.03 -6.71 -7.74
C ASN A 175 13.81 -7.99 -6.92
N SER A 176 14.38 -9.10 -7.37
CA SER A 176 14.21 -10.40 -6.73
C SER A 176 14.67 -10.42 -5.28
N ARG A 177 15.64 -9.60 -4.87
CA ARG A 177 16.07 -9.50 -3.46
C ARG A 177 14.96 -8.93 -2.58
N MET A 178 14.26 -7.91 -3.06
CA MET A 178 13.15 -7.30 -2.33
C MET A 178 11.97 -8.26 -2.25
N VAL A 179 11.61 -8.90 -3.36
CA VAL A 179 10.50 -9.87 -3.40
C VAL A 179 10.79 -11.08 -2.51
N ARG A 180 12.03 -11.59 -2.49
CA ARG A 180 12.44 -12.64 -1.53
C ARG A 180 12.27 -12.17 -0.09
N GLY A 181 12.69 -10.96 0.23
CA GLY A 181 12.49 -10.40 1.58
C GLY A 181 11.02 -10.33 2.00
N VAL A 182 10.10 -10.02 1.06
CA VAL A 182 8.65 -10.09 1.31
C VAL A 182 8.23 -11.54 1.57
N LEU A 183 8.63 -12.47 0.72
CA LEU A 183 8.30 -13.89 0.86
C LEU A 183 8.81 -14.48 2.19
N ASP A 184 10.02 -14.13 2.59
CA ASP A 184 10.63 -14.55 3.87
C ASP A 184 9.81 -14.04 5.06
N ASP A 185 9.33 -12.79 5.02
CA ASP A 185 8.45 -12.26 6.07
C ASP A 185 7.09 -12.96 6.08
N LEU A 186 6.50 -13.20 4.91
CA LEU A 186 5.22 -13.90 4.80
C LEU A 186 5.31 -15.29 5.44
N ASP A 187 6.32 -16.08 5.06
CA ASP A 187 6.50 -17.43 5.56
C ASP A 187 6.84 -17.46 7.06
N ARG A 188 7.73 -16.58 7.52
CA ARG A 188 8.07 -16.48 8.95
C ARG A 188 6.85 -16.14 9.81
N VAL A 189 6.13 -15.08 9.45
CA VAL A 189 4.97 -14.61 10.23
C VAL A 189 3.83 -15.61 10.16
N TRP A 190 3.61 -16.25 9.01
CA TRP A 190 2.60 -17.29 8.85
C TRP A 190 2.86 -18.47 9.79
N GLU A 191 4.08 -19.00 9.81
CA GLU A 191 4.41 -20.13 10.67
C GLU A 191 4.21 -19.84 12.17
N MET A 192 4.44 -18.59 12.60
CA MET A 192 4.22 -18.17 13.99
C MET A 192 2.74 -17.97 14.35
N ARG A 193 1.88 -17.60 13.39
CA ARG A 193 0.51 -17.11 13.67
C ARG A 193 -0.61 -17.95 13.05
N LYS A 194 -0.30 -18.96 12.23
CA LYS A 194 -1.29 -19.77 11.50
C LYS A 194 -2.33 -20.48 12.36
N SER A 195 -2.03 -20.76 13.63
CA SER A 195 -2.98 -21.37 14.57
C SER A 195 -4.10 -20.41 15.00
N GLU A 196 -3.86 -19.11 14.93
CA GLU A 196 -4.81 -18.04 15.29
C GLU A 196 -5.44 -17.40 14.05
N ALA A 197 -4.93 -17.73 12.86
CA ALA A 197 -5.35 -17.12 11.61
C ALA A 197 -6.78 -17.53 11.23
N ASP A 198 -7.59 -16.54 10.88
CA ASP A 198 -8.90 -16.79 10.30
C ASP A 198 -8.81 -17.10 8.79
N ILE A 199 -9.98 -17.28 8.17
CA ILE A 199 -10.06 -17.61 6.74
C ILE A 199 -9.53 -16.49 5.83
N ASP A 200 -9.71 -15.23 6.22
CA ASP A 200 -9.25 -14.07 5.46
C ASP A 200 -7.72 -13.99 5.53
N ASP A 201 -7.13 -14.23 6.70
CA ASP A 201 -5.68 -14.27 6.91
C ASP A 201 -5.03 -15.42 6.12
N TYR A 202 -5.65 -16.61 6.14
CA TYR A 202 -5.22 -17.77 5.35
C TYR A 202 -5.21 -17.45 3.85
N CYS A 203 -6.32 -16.91 3.33
CA CYS A 203 -6.43 -16.54 1.93
C CYS A 203 -5.41 -15.46 1.55
N LEU A 204 -5.24 -14.46 2.41
CA LEU A 204 -4.32 -13.35 2.16
C LEU A 204 -2.85 -13.81 2.13
N TYR A 205 -2.46 -14.73 3.02
CA TYR A 205 -1.12 -15.34 3.01
C TYR A 205 -0.83 -16.03 1.67
N TYR A 206 -1.66 -16.99 1.26
CA TYR A 206 -1.43 -17.73 0.01
C TYR A 206 -1.54 -16.82 -1.22
N PHE A 207 -2.42 -15.83 -1.19
CA PHE A 207 -2.51 -14.84 -2.26
C PHE A 207 -1.20 -14.05 -2.42
N LEU A 208 -0.70 -13.43 -1.34
CA LEU A 208 0.52 -12.63 -1.38
C LEU A 208 1.77 -13.48 -1.64
N LYS A 209 1.79 -14.72 -1.15
CA LYS A 209 2.83 -15.70 -1.48
C LYS A 209 2.83 -16.02 -2.96
N GLY A 210 1.66 -16.32 -3.54
CA GLY A 210 1.50 -16.55 -4.98
C GLY A 210 1.93 -15.35 -5.83
N VAL A 211 1.55 -14.13 -5.43
CA VAL A 211 2.01 -12.89 -6.07
C VAL A 211 3.54 -12.79 -6.03
N SER A 212 4.14 -13.02 -4.87
CA SER A 212 5.61 -12.95 -4.70
C SER A 212 6.34 -13.99 -5.56
N LEU A 213 5.87 -15.24 -5.55
CA LEU A 213 6.41 -16.32 -6.37
C LEU A 213 6.30 -16.04 -7.87
N ARG A 214 5.19 -15.43 -8.33
CA ARG A 214 5.04 -14.99 -9.71
C ARG A 214 6.11 -13.98 -10.11
N HIS A 215 6.39 -12.98 -9.26
CA HIS A 215 7.44 -11.99 -9.52
C HIS A 215 8.85 -12.60 -9.49
N LEU A 216 9.05 -13.73 -8.81
CA LEU A 216 10.29 -14.51 -8.85
C LEU A 216 10.40 -15.47 -10.04
N GLY A 217 9.38 -15.55 -10.90
CA GLY A 217 9.34 -16.49 -12.04
C GLY A 217 8.96 -17.93 -11.66
N LEU A 218 8.56 -18.18 -10.41
CA LEU A 218 8.17 -19.50 -9.91
C LEU A 218 6.68 -19.77 -10.18
N HIS A 219 6.32 -19.79 -11.46
CA HIS A 219 4.92 -19.77 -11.91
C HIS A 219 4.08 -20.98 -11.42
N ALA A 220 4.65 -22.18 -11.41
CA ALA A 220 3.92 -23.37 -10.95
C ALA A 220 3.54 -23.29 -9.45
N GLN A 221 4.48 -22.84 -8.61
CA GLN A 221 4.22 -22.67 -7.17
C GLN A 221 3.26 -21.51 -6.91
N ALA A 222 3.36 -20.44 -7.71
CA ALA A 222 2.41 -19.33 -7.65
C ALA A 222 0.98 -19.80 -7.97
N GLU A 223 0.81 -20.61 -9.01
CA GLU A 223 -0.47 -21.18 -9.40
C GLU A 223 -1.06 -22.07 -8.30
N GLU A 224 -0.25 -22.91 -7.67
CA GLU A 224 -0.67 -23.75 -6.53
C GLU A 224 -1.21 -22.90 -5.37
N CYS A 225 -0.50 -21.83 -5.01
CA CYS A 225 -0.96 -20.92 -3.96
C CYS A 225 -2.31 -20.28 -4.32
N LEU A 226 -2.51 -19.88 -5.59
CA LEU A 226 -3.77 -19.26 -6.02
C LEU A 226 -4.93 -20.27 -6.10
N LYS A 227 -4.66 -21.53 -6.46
CA LYS A 227 -5.65 -22.62 -6.40
C LYS A 227 -6.14 -22.84 -4.97
N ILE A 228 -5.24 -22.86 -3.99
CA ILE A 228 -5.60 -22.96 -2.57
C ILE A 228 -6.59 -21.87 -2.17
N VAL A 229 -6.37 -20.62 -2.60
CA VAL A 229 -7.28 -19.50 -2.32
C VAL A 229 -8.64 -19.72 -2.98
N LEU A 230 -8.68 -20.13 -4.26
CA LEU A 230 -9.92 -20.37 -5.00
C LEU A 230 -10.75 -21.50 -4.38
N ASP A 231 -10.13 -22.63 -4.09
CA ASP A 231 -10.81 -23.80 -3.51
C ASP A 231 -11.42 -23.44 -2.14
N ARG A 232 -10.70 -22.67 -1.34
CA ARG A 232 -11.16 -22.25 -0.02
C ARG A 232 -12.34 -21.27 -0.10
N LEU A 233 -12.31 -20.34 -1.05
CA LEU A 233 -13.42 -19.41 -1.30
C LEU A 233 -14.66 -20.15 -1.80
N VAL A 234 -14.50 -21.13 -2.70
CA VAL A 234 -15.60 -21.97 -3.18
C VAL A 234 -16.23 -22.75 -2.02
N MET A 235 -15.43 -23.35 -1.14
CA MET A 235 -15.94 -24.08 0.02
C MET A 235 -16.67 -23.16 1.01
N SER A 236 -16.17 -21.94 1.24
CA SER A 236 -16.87 -20.94 2.07
C SER A 236 -18.20 -20.50 1.45
N LEU A 237 -18.22 -20.29 0.13
CA LEU A 237 -19.44 -19.93 -0.61
C LEU A 237 -20.45 -21.08 -0.62
N ILE A 238 -20.02 -22.33 -0.77
CA ILE A 238 -20.90 -23.50 -0.70
C ILE A 238 -21.47 -23.67 0.71
N GLY A 239 -20.65 -23.45 1.75
CA GLY A 239 -21.10 -23.42 3.15
C GLY A 239 -22.14 -22.33 3.42
N ASN A 240 -21.96 -21.14 2.83
CA ASN A 240 -22.89 -20.01 2.92
C ASN A 240 -24.09 -20.09 1.94
N CYS A 241 -24.02 -20.90 0.87
CA CYS A 241 -25.11 -21.10 -0.08
C CYS A 241 -26.28 -21.90 0.52
N ARG A 242 -26.12 -22.51 1.69
CA ARG A 242 -27.25 -23.03 2.48
C ARG A 242 -28.08 -21.92 3.15
N SER A 243 -27.68 -20.64 3.08
CA SER A 243 -28.36 -19.57 3.83
C SER A 243 -28.67 -18.26 3.09
N ARG A 244 -28.33 -18.03 1.81
CA ARG A 244 -29.01 -17.03 0.93
C ARG A 244 -28.47 -16.97 -0.51
N THR A 245 -29.33 -16.42 -1.37
CA THR A 245 -29.27 -16.27 -2.83
C THR A 245 -28.12 -15.39 -3.33
N PHE A 246 -27.53 -15.86 -4.43
CA PHE A 246 -26.37 -15.34 -5.15
C PHE A 246 -26.57 -13.91 -5.68
N VAL A 247 -25.64 -12.99 -5.41
CA VAL A 247 -25.50 -11.71 -6.14
C VAL A 247 -24.36 -11.86 -7.13
N LYS A 248 -24.67 -11.67 -8.42
CA LYS A 248 -23.72 -11.81 -9.54
C LYS A 248 -22.53 -10.85 -9.42
N ALA A 249 -21.33 -11.38 -9.64
CA ALA A 249 -20.12 -10.59 -9.83
C ALA A 249 -20.12 -9.96 -11.23
N ASN A 250 -20.20 -8.63 -11.30
CA ASN A 250 -19.88 -7.85 -12.49
C ASN A 250 -19.12 -6.59 -12.05
N ALA A 251 -17.84 -6.48 -12.42
CA ALA A 251 -17.26 -5.26 -12.99
C ALA A 251 -15.74 -5.43 -13.23
N PRO A 252 -15.22 -5.09 -14.42
CA PRO A 252 -13.79 -5.05 -14.71
C PRO A 252 -13.11 -3.88 -13.99
N TYR A 253 -11.83 -4.06 -13.63
CA TYR A 253 -10.96 -3.04 -13.05
C TYR A 253 -10.80 -1.83 -13.99
N ARG A 254 -11.62 -0.77 -13.81
CA ARG A 254 -11.55 0.52 -14.52
C ARG A 254 -11.34 1.75 -13.62
N LYS A 255 -11.01 1.57 -12.34
CA LYS A 255 -11.03 2.68 -11.34
C LYS A 255 -9.81 3.61 -11.34
N TRP A 256 -8.71 3.26 -11.99
CA TRP A 256 -7.49 4.07 -11.95
C TRP A 256 -7.51 5.25 -12.93
N SER A 257 -8.12 5.09 -14.11
CA SER A 257 -8.37 6.20 -15.03
C SER A 257 -9.34 7.20 -14.41
N GLU A 258 -10.39 6.73 -13.73
CA GLU A 258 -11.37 7.58 -13.05
C GLU A 258 -10.76 8.41 -11.91
N PHE A 259 -9.79 7.87 -11.15
CA PHE A 259 -9.11 8.62 -10.09
C PHE A 259 -8.16 9.69 -10.65
N LEU A 260 -7.44 9.41 -11.74
CA LEU A 260 -6.55 10.37 -12.40
C LEU A 260 -7.33 11.45 -13.18
N GLU A 261 -8.40 11.08 -13.88
CA GLU A 261 -9.35 12.02 -14.50
C GLU A 261 -9.99 12.93 -13.44
N TRP A 262 -10.33 12.37 -12.27
CA TRP A 262 -10.88 13.15 -11.16
C TRP A 262 -9.87 14.13 -10.55
N CYS A 263 -8.61 13.73 -10.38
CA CYS A 263 -7.54 14.65 -9.98
C CYS A 263 -7.38 15.76 -11.02
N SER A 264 -7.40 15.44 -12.31
CA SER A 264 -7.28 16.42 -13.40
C SER A 264 -8.42 17.44 -13.40
N ALA A 265 -9.67 17.00 -13.16
CA ALA A 265 -10.85 17.87 -13.17
C ALA A 265 -10.94 18.86 -11.99
N LYS A 266 -10.06 18.75 -10.99
CA LYS A 266 -10.03 19.62 -9.80
C LYS A 266 -8.88 20.63 -9.79
N PHE A 267 -7.96 20.51 -10.74
CA PHE A 267 -6.84 21.44 -10.97
C PHE A 267 -7.02 22.28 -12.26
N SER A 268 -8.18 22.17 -12.90
CA SER A 268 -8.73 23.10 -13.91
C SER A 268 -9.79 23.98 -13.26
#